data_AF-A0A942PQU6-F1
#
_entry.id   AF-A0A942PQU6-F1
#
_cell.length_a   1.000
_cell.length_b   1.000
_cell.length_c   1.000
_cell.angle_alpha   90.00
_cell.angle_beta   90.00
_cell.angle_gamma   90.00
#
_symmetry.space_group_name_H-M   'P 1'
#
loop_
_entity.id
_entity.type
_entity.pdbx_description
1 polymer ?
#
loop_
_entity_poly.entity_id
_entity_poly.type
_entity_poly.pdbx_seq_one_letter_code
_entity_poly.pdbx_strand_id
1 'polypeptide(L)'
;YGTTGKPNFPVNIMLSLEYIKHMKNCSDLEIIDDFHFDYLVNYATGQRTLGEINLAERTLYYFRERVYRYCRENPGKDDLLFGQFIGLLHSFAGKAGIALGEQRVDTTLFMSNIKKD
;
A
#
# COMPACT_ATOMS: atom_id res chain seq x y z
N TYR A 1 -13.07 -22.64 6.89
CA TYR A 1 -13.40 -21.52 6.00
C TYR A 1 -12.11 -20.86 5.49
N GLY A 2 -11.77 -21.15 4.23
CA GLY A 2 -10.86 -20.40 3.33
C GLY A 2 -9.44 -20.01 3.78
N THR A 3 -8.46 -20.92 3.63
CA THR A 3 -7.01 -20.65 3.70
C THR A 3 -6.43 -20.07 2.41
N THR A 4 -7.18 -19.27 1.64
CA THR A 4 -6.78 -18.90 0.27
C THR A 4 -6.67 -17.38 0.11
N GLY A 5 -5.57 -16.80 0.61
CA GLY A 5 -5.02 -15.55 0.08
C GLY A 5 -3.94 -15.90 -0.95
N LYS A 6 -3.76 -15.10 -2.01
CA LYS A 6 -2.70 -15.35 -3.00
C LYS A 6 -1.36 -14.92 -2.38
N PRO A 7 -0.45 -15.83 -1.99
CA PRO A 7 0.75 -15.46 -1.22
C PRO A 7 1.68 -14.53 -2.03
N ASN A 8 1.64 -14.67 -3.36
CA ASN A 8 2.44 -13.96 -4.35
C ASN A 8 1.57 -12.99 -5.15
N PHE A 9 0.90 -12.05 -4.46
CA PHE A 9 0.25 -10.92 -5.12
C PHE A 9 1.29 -9.85 -5.49
N PRO A 10 1.14 -9.12 -6.60
CA PRO A 10 2.13 -8.11 -7.00
C PRO A 10 2.33 -7.03 -5.94
N VAL A 11 3.56 -6.92 -5.42
CA VAL A 11 3.92 -5.99 -4.33
C VAL A 11 3.69 -4.53 -4.74
N ASN A 12 3.92 -4.20 -6.01
CA ASN A 12 3.66 -2.86 -6.55
C ASN A 12 2.18 -2.46 -6.42
N ILE A 13 1.25 -3.40 -6.61
CA ILE A 13 -0.19 -3.12 -6.45
C ILE A 13 -0.51 -2.90 -4.98
N MET A 14 -0.04 -3.78 -4.09
CA MET A 14 -0.27 -3.66 -2.64
C MET A 14 0.22 -2.31 -2.12
N LEU A 15 1.45 -1.95 -2.48
CA LEU A 15 2.06 -0.69 -2.07
C LEU A 15 1.32 0.53 -2.63
N SER A 16 0.85 0.46 -3.87
CA SER A 16 0.07 1.53 -4.50
C SER A 16 -1.28 1.71 -3.81
N LEU A 17 -1.94 0.62 -3.40
CA LEU A 17 -3.21 0.70 -2.67
C LEU A 17 -3.03 1.31 -1.28
N GLU A 18 -1.99 0.92 -0.55
CA GLU A 18 -1.69 1.58 0.73
C GLU A 18 -1.44 3.08 0.54
N TYR A 19 -0.77 3.47 -0.54
CA TYR A 19 -0.56 4.89 -0.86
C TYR A 19 -1.85 5.64 -1.17
N ILE A 20 -2.66 5.11 -2.09
CA ILE A 20 -3.92 5.73 -2.50
C ILE A 20 -4.88 5.81 -1.32
N LYS A 21 -4.93 4.77 -0.47
CA LYS A 21 -5.72 4.76 0.78
C LYS A 21 -5.36 5.95 1.66
N HIS A 22 -4.06 6.17 1.89
CA HIS A 22 -3.57 7.29 2.69
C HIS A 22 -3.88 8.65 2.05
N MET A 23 -3.69 8.80 0.74
CA MET A 23 -4.03 10.03 0.02
C MET A 23 -5.51 10.37 0.06
N LYS A 24 -6.38 9.37 -0.14
CA LYS A 24 -7.84 9.50 -0.12
C LYS A 24 -8.40 9.56 1.30
N ASN A 25 -7.61 9.24 2.33
CA ASN A 25 -8.03 9.06 3.71
C ASN A 25 -9.26 8.12 3.83
N CYS A 26 -9.21 6.97 3.13
CA CYS A 26 -10.28 5.98 3.11
C CYS A 26 -9.94 4.71 3.90
N SER A 27 -10.96 3.88 4.14
CA SER A 27 -10.86 2.60 4.84
C SER A 27 -10.33 1.47 3.94
N ASP A 28 -10.01 0.33 4.55
CA ASP A 28 -9.55 -0.85 3.80
C ASP A 28 -10.62 -1.42 2.88
N LEU A 29 -11.87 -1.42 3.31
CA LEU A 29 -12.99 -1.86 2.50
C LEU A 29 -13.18 -0.93 1.30
N GLU A 30 -13.12 0.40 1.52
CA GLU A 30 -13.26 1.39 0.45
C GLU A 30 -12.13 1.30 -0.57
N ILE A 31 -10.86 1.15 -0.15
CA ILE A 31 -9.76 1.04 -1.12
C ILE A 31 -9.79 -0.28 -1.91
N ILE A 32 -10.29 -1.37 -1.30
CA ILE A 32 -10.47 -2.65 -2.00
C ILE A 32 -11.61 -2.53 -3.02
N ASP A 33 -12.73 -1.92 -2.63
CA ASP A 33 -13.86 -1.66 -3.52
C ASP A 33 -13.44 -0.76 -4.69
N ASP A 34 -12.73 0.34 -4.40
CA ASP A 34 -12.13 1.22 -5.39
C ASP A 34 -11.18 0.46 -6.34
N PHE A 35 -10.37 -0.47 -5.84
CA PHE A 35 -9.50 -1.27 -6.70
C PHE A 35 -10.27 -2.14 -7.70
N HIS A 36 -11.44 -2.64 -7.31
CA HIS A 36 -12.30 -3.48 -8.15
C HIS A 36 -13.18 -2.66 -9.11
N PHE A 37 -13.64 -1.48 -8.71
CA PHE A 37 -14.70 -0.75 -9.42
C PHE A 37 -14.32 0.68 -9.86
N ASP A 38 -13.35 1.33 -9.23
CA ASP A 38 -12.85 2.65 -9.63
C ASP A 38 -11.73 2.50 -10.67
N TYR A 39 -12.04 2.87 -11.92
CA TYR A 39 -11.09 2.81 -13.03
C TYR A 39 -9.82 3.65 -12.77
N LEU A 40 -9.90 4.77 -12.06
CA LEU A 40 -8.74 5.61 -11.75
C LEU A 40 -7.79 4.91 -10.78
N VAL A 41 -8.35 4.25 -9.76
CA VAL A 41 -7.55 3.47 -8.79
C VAL A 41 -6.95 2.24 -9.47
N ASN A 42 -7.74 1.51 -10.26
CA ASN A 42 -7.26 0.39 -11.04
C ASN A 42 -6.11 0.80 -11.99
N TYR A 43 -6.28 1.90 -12.73
CA TYR A 43 -5.26 2.45 -13.63
C TYR A 43 -3.98 2.90 -12.91
N ALA A 44 -4.11 3.53 -11.73
CA ALA A 44 -3.00 3.97 -10.92
C ALA A 44 -2.14 2.79 -10.43
N THR A 45 -2.72 1.61 -10.22
CA THR A 45 -1.99 0.37 -9.90
C THR A 45 -1.37 -0.33 -11.12
N GLY A 46 -1.41 0.31 -12.30
CA GLY A 46 -0.80 -0.18 -13.54
C GLY A 46 -1.68 -1.15 -14.33
N GLN A 47 -2.94 -1.35 -13.92
CA GLN A 47 -3.90 -2.16 -14.66
C GLN A 47 -4.44 -1.37 -15.86
N ARG A 48 -4.75 -2.07 -16.95
CA ARG A 48 -5.34 -1.48 -18.16
C ARG A 48 -6.74 -2.01 -18.44
N THR A 49 -7.09 -3.12 -17.79
CA THR A 49 -8.39 -3.77 -17.90
C THR A 49 -8.99 -3.93 -16.50
N LEU A 50 -10.17 -3.34 -16.30
CA LEU A 50 -10.89 -3.42 -15.04
C LEU A 50 -11.25 -4.89 -14.73
N GLY A 51 -11.00 -5.33 -13.50
CA GLY A 51 -11.31 -6.70 -13.05
C GLY A 51 -10.31 -7.78 -13.51
N GLU A 52 -9.21 -7.43 -14.18
CA GLU A 52 -8.17 -8.39 -14.60
C GLU A 52 -7.51 -9.09 -13.40
N ILE A 53 -7.26 -8.33 -12.33
CA ILE A 53 -6.67 -8.83 -11.09
C ILE A 53 -7.70 -8.74 -9.97
N ASN A 54 -7.99 -9.89 -9.36
CA ASN A 54 -8.80 -9.96 -8.15
C ASN A 54 -7.92 -9.92 -6.91
N LEU A 55 -8.06 -8.85 -6.13
CA LEU A 55 -7.47 -8.75 -4.79
C LEU A 55 -8.45 -9.30 -3.76
N ALA A 56 -8.04 -10.32 -3.01
CA ALA A 56 -8.75 -10.74 -1.81
C ALA A 56 -8.27 -9.92 -0.61
N GLU A 57 -9.18 -9.44 0.24
CA GLU A 57 -8.90 -8.63 1.44
C GLU A 57 -7.79 -9.21 2.32
N ARG A 58 -7.85 -10.52 2.58
CA ARG A 58 -6.84 -11.27 3.35
C ARG A 58 -5.42 -11.14 2.79
N THR A 59 -5.27 -10.91 1.49
CA THR A 59 -3.98 -10.67 0.84
C THR A 59 -3.34 -9.37 1.35
N LEU A 60 -4.15 -8.34 1.59
CA LEU A 60 -3.72 -7.06 2.16
C LEU A 60 -3.22 -7.22 3.59
N TYR A 61 -3.98 -7.93 4.41
CA TYR A 61 -3.56 -8.23 5.78
C TYR A 61 -2.29 -9.09 5.84
N TYR A 62 -2.18 -10.14 5.02
CA TYR A 62 -0.95 -10.95 4.95
C TYR A 62 0.25 -10.17 4.41
N PHE A 63 0.03 -9.17 3.56
CA PHE A 63 1.10 -8.28 3.15
C PHE A 63 1.57 -7.44 4.34
N ARG A 64 0.66 -6.74 5.03
CA ARG A 64 0.99 -5.93 6.22
C ARG A 64 1.66 -6.74 7.32
N GLU A 65 1.15 -7.93 7.63
CA GLU A 65 1.72 -8.82 8.64
C GLU A 65 3.17 -9.19 8.30
N ARG A 66 3.45 -9.47 7.01
CA ARG A 66 4.80 -9.77 6.53
C ARG A 66 5.73 -8.57 6.68
N VAL A 67 5.28 -7.37 6.33
CA VAL A 67 6.04 -6.13 6.52
C VAL A 67 6.32 -5.93 8.01
N TYR A 68 5.29 -5.99 8.85
CA TYR A 68 5.42 -5.81 10.29
C TYR A 68 6.37 -6.82 10.93
N ARG A 69 6.25 -8.11 10.58
CA ARG A 69 7.16 -9.16 11.05
C ARG A 69 8.59 -8.87 10.64
N TYR A 70 8.83 -8.49 9.38
CA TYR A 70 10.16 -8.13 8.90
C TYR A 70 10.75 -6.96 9.68
N CYS A 71 9.98 -5.90 9.94
CA CYS A 71 10.43 -4.73 10.71
C CYS A 71 10.76 -5.09 12.16
N ARG A 72 10.00 -6.00 12.77
CA ARG A 72 10.28 -6.51 14.13
C ARG A 72 11.55 -7.35 14.19
N GLU A 73 11.78 -8.19 13.20
CA GLU A 73 12.95 -9.08 13.12
C GLU A 73 14.23 -8.33 12.72
N ASN A 74 14.11 -7.12 12.16
CA ASN A 74 15.23 -6.32 11.66
C ASN A 74 15.26 -4.89 12.27
N PRO A 75 15.38 -4.74 13.60
CA PRO A 75 15.40 -3.42 14.23
C PRO A 75 16.60 -2.60 13.77
N GLY A 76 16.39 -1.31 13.48
CA GLY A 76 17.46 -0.37 13.11
C GLY A 76 17.99 -0.49 11.69
N LYS A 77 17.55 -1.48 10.90
CA LYS A 77 17.61 -1.38 9.45
C LYS A 77 16.45 -0.48 9.06
N ASP A 78 16.74 0.71 8.51
CA ASP A 78 15.71 1.56 7.88
C ASP A 78 14.76 0.63 7.14
N ASP A 79 13.49 0.69 7.51
CA ASP A 79 12.46 -0.27 7.10
C ASP A 79 12.55 -0.40 5.58
N LEU A 80 13.16 -1.49 5.10
CA LEU A 80 13.78 -1.53 3.77
C LEU A 80 12.73 -1.27 2.67
N LEU A 81 11.50 -1.66 2.96
CA LEU A 81 10.32 -1.40 2.15
C LEU A 81 9.87 0.05 2.27
N PHE A 82 9.81 0.58 3.50
CA PHE A 82 9.40 1.94 3.77
C PHE A 82 10.38 3.00 3.24
N GLY A 83 11.70 2.81 3.40
CA GLY A 83 12.72 3.71 2.85
C GLY A 83 12.68 3.75 1.32
N GLN A 84 12.52 2.59 0.68
CA GLN A 84 12.31 2.53 -0.78
C GLN A 84 10.98 3.14 -1.20
N PHE A 85 9.92 2.95 -0.41
CA PHE A 85 8.62 3.57 -0.61
C PHE A 85 8.68 5.10 -0.52
N ILE A 86 9.31 5.67 0.51
CA ILE A 86 9.53 7.13 0.63
C ILE A 86 10.34 7.65 -0.55
N GLY A 87 11.36 6.91 -1.00
CA GLY A 87 12.12 7.24 -2.19
C GLY A 87 11.25 7.30 -3.46
N LEU A 88 10.40 6.30 -3.68
CA LEU A 88 9.46 6.27 -4.80
C LEU A 88 8.42 7.39 -4.70
N LEU A 89 7.88 7.63 -3.51
CA LEU A 89 6.89 8.66 -3.24
C LEU A 89 7.46 10.06 -3.52
N HIS A 90 8.64 10.39 -3.02
CA HIS A 90 9.33 11.63 -3.37
C HIS A 90 9.59 11.74 -4.87
N SER A 91 9.96 10.64 -5.54
CA SER A 91 10.17 10.62 -7.00
C SER A 91 8.88 10.94 -7.77
N PHE A 92 7.76 10.34 -7.38
CA PHE A 92 6.47 10.58 -8.03
C PHE A 92 5.93 11.98 -7.74
N ALA A 93 6.03 12.46 -6.50
CA ALA A 93 5.62 13.81 -6.15
C ALA A 93 6.45 14.87 -6.87
N GLY A 94 7.77 14.67 -6.98
CA GLY A 94 8.65 15.52 -7.79
C GLY A 94 8.23 15.55 -9.26
N LYS A 95 7.87 14.40 -9.85
CA LYS A 95 7.35 14.32 -11.23
C LYS A 95 5.97 14.97 -11.40
N ALA A 96 5.14 14.91 -10.36
CA ALA A 96 3.80 15.49 -10.36
C ALA A 96 3.77 16.99 -9.97
N GLY A 97 4.91 17.58 -9.59
CA GLY A 97 4.98 18.97 -9.11
C GLY A 97 4.35 19.18 -7.73
N ILE A 98 4.19 18.13 -6.94
CA ILE A 98 3.55 18.16 -5.62
C ILE A 98 4.62 18.30 -4.53
N ALA A 99 4.47 19.27 -3.64
CA ALA A 99 5.37 19.46 -2.49
C ALA A 99 4.87 18.65 -1.28
N LEU A 100 5.69 17.70 -0.79
CA LEU A 100 5.35 16.80 0.34
C LEU A 100 5.93 17.26 1.69
N GLY A 101 5.79 18.55 2.04
CA GLY A 101 6.45 19.17 3.20
C GLY A 101 6.16 18.59 4.59
N GLU A 102 5.17 17.70 4.74
CA GLU A 102 4.64 17.22 6.04
C GLU A 102 4.80 15.69 6.29
N GLN A 103 5.62 15.02 5.48
CA GLN A 103 5.57 13.56 5.34
C GLN A 103 6.14 12.72 6.51
N ARG A 104 6.89 13.34 7.44
CA ARG A 104 7.39 12.62 8.65
C ARG A 104 6.28 12.25 9.62
N VAL A 105 5.19 13.03 9.68
CA VAL A 105 4.02 12.72 10.51
C VAL A 105 3.18 11.59 9.87
N ASP A 106 3.02 11.63 8.54
CA ASP A 106 2.32 10.60 7.76
C ASP A 106 3.00 9.23 7.82
N THR A 107 4.33 9.21 7.85
CA THR A 107 5.14 7.98 8.05
C THR A 107 4.74 7.22 9.33
N THR A 108 4.51 7.96 10.41
CA THR A 108 4.11 7.38 11.69
C THR A 108 2.66 6.91 11.64
N LEU A 109 1.78 7.62 10.93
CA LEU A 109 0.38 7.26 10.72
C LEU A 109 0.24 6.00 9.85
N PHE A 110 1.02 5.89 8.78
CA PHE A 110 1.10 4.73 7.90
C PHE A 110 1.56 3.48 8.65
N MET A 111 2.67 3.59 9.38
CA MET A 111 3.14 2.49 10.24
C MET A 111 2.13 2.15 11.34
N SER A 112 1.38 3.14 11.84
CA SER A 112 0.29 2.89 12.78
C SER A 112 -0.87 2.14 12.12
N ASN A 113 -1.23 2.45 10.88
CA ASN A 113 -2.23 1.72 10.10
C ASN A 113 -1.79 0.29 9.73
N ILE A 114 -0.48 0.05 9.57
CA ILE A 114 0.06 -1.31 9.40
C ILE A 114 0.08 -2.07 10.74
N LYS A 115 0.32 -1.36 11.85
CA LYS A 115 0.42 -1.95 13.20
C LYS A 115 -0.93 -2.17 13.87
N LYS A 116 -1.95 -1.42 13.49
CA LYS A 116 -3.27 -1.42 14.11
C LYS A 116 -4.15 -2.37 13.30
N ASP A 117 -3.90 -3.66 13.49
CA ASP A 117 -4.85 -4.79 13.53
C ASP A 117 -4.08 -6.12 13.62
#